data_AF-A0A8T6VEB7-F1
#
_entry.id   AF-A0A8T6VEB7-F1
#
_cell.length_a   1.000
_cell.length_b   1.000
_cell.length_c   1.000
_cell.angle_alpha   90.00
_cell.angle_beta   90.00
_cell.angle_gamma   90.00
#
_symmetry.space_group_name_H-M   'P 1'
#
loop_
_entity.id
_entity.type
_entity.pdbx_description
1 polymer ?
#
loop_
_entity_poly.entity_id
_entity_poly.type
_entity_poly.pdbx_seq_one_letter_code
_entity_poly.pdbx_strand_id
1 'polypeptide(L)'
;ACPHALGLAIPTVTSISTTMAAKRGVLVKNANALELSKELNTVVFDKTGTLTKGEFGVTDVIQLGDWNEKKILETAASVELNSEHIIAKG
;
A
#
# COMPACT_ATOMS: atom_id res chain seq x y z
N ALA A 1 45.42 20.68 6.72
CA ALA A 1 44.68 20.37 5.47
C ALA A 1 43.24 20.85 5.63
N CYS A 2 42.68 21.57 4.65
CA CYS A 2 41.31 22.07 4.71
C CYS A 2 40.36 21.01 4.11
N PRO A 3 39.35 20.53 4.83
CA PRO A 3 38.61 19.31 4.48
C PRO A 3 37.47 19.58 3.47
N HIS A 4 37.79 20.19 2.33
CA HIS A 4 36.80 20.56 1.30
C HIS A 4 35.97 19.36 0.78
N ALA A 5 36.58 18.18 0.68
CA ALA A 5 35.89 16.95 0.26
C ALA A 5 34.90 16.44 1.31
N LEU A 6 35.18 16.64 2.59
CA LEU A 6 34.30 16.21 3.68
C LEU A 6 33.02 17.05 3.72
N GLY A 7 33.11 18.35 3.42
CA GLY A 7 31.96 19.25 3.38
C GLY A 7 30.96 18.96 2.26
N LEU A 8 31.40 18.31 1.17
CA LEU A 8 30.55 17.96 0.02
C LEU A 8 30.04 16.51 0.06
N ALA A 9 30.69 15.63 0.82
CA ALA A 9 30.37 14.21 0.82
C ALA A 9 28.89 13.92 1.15
N ILE A 10 28.37 14.50 2.25
CA ILE A 10 26.98 14.27 2.68
C ILE A 10 25.98 14.82 1.65
N PRO A 11 26.03 16.11 1.24
CA PRO A 11 25.09 16.64 0.25
C PRO A 11 25.09 15.87 -1.08
N THR A 12 26.27 15.47 -1.57
CA THR A 12 26.39 14.73 -2.83
C THR A 12 25.75 13.34 -2.73
N VAL A 13 26.04 12.58 -1.67
CA VAL A 13 25.46 11.25 -1.48
C VAL A 13 23.94 11.36 -1.30
N THR A 14 23.46 12.29 -0.49
CA THR A 14 22.02 12.55 -0.31
C THR A 14 21.32 12.86 -1.64
N SER A 15 21.91 13.71 -2.48
CA SER A 15 21.35 14.08 -3.78
C SER A 15 21.25 12.87 -4.73
N ILE A 16 22.31 12.07 -4.80
CA ILE A 16 22.35 10.85 -5.62
C ILE A 16 21.32 9.83 -5.11
N SER A 17 21.31 9.54 -3.81
CA SER A 17 20.38 8.57 -3.21
C SER A 17 18.92 8.97 -3.39
N THR A 18 18.61 10.27 -3.24
CA THR A 18 17.24 10.79 -3.47
C THR A 18 16.84 10.63 -4.93
N THR A 19 17.75 10.94 -5.87
CA THR A 19 17.51 10.76 -7.31
C THR A 19 17.26 9.29 -7.66
N MET A 20 18.03 8.37 -7.05
CA MET A 20 17.85 6.93 -7.25
C MET A 20 16.51 6.43 -6.69
N ALA A 21 16.11 6.90 -5.51
CA ALA A 21 14.83 6.55 -4.88
C ALA A 21 13.65 7.00 -5.76
N ALA A 22 13.67 8.26 -6.24
CA ALA A 22 12.62 8.80 -7.10
C ALA A 22 12.47 8.02 -8.41
N LYS A 23 13.58 7.62 -9.05
CA LYS A 23 13.57 6.75 -10.25
C LYS A 23 12.93 5.37 -10.01
N ARG A 24 12.81 4.94 -8.74
CA ARG A 24 12.19 3.68 -8.33
C ARG A 24 10.81 3.88 -7.69
N GLY A 25 10.21 5.07 -7.83
CA GLY A 25 8.88 5.36 -7.29
C GLY A 25 8.85 5.66 -5.79
N VAL A 26 9.99 5.87 -5.14
CA VAL A 26 10.08 6.22 -3.72
C VAL A 26 10.33 7.72 -3.58
N LEU A 27 9.33 8.46 -3.10
CA LEU A 27 9.45 9.88 -2.82
C LEU A 27 10.03 10.11 -1.42
N VAL A 28 11.26 10.61 -1.35
CA VAL A 28 11.93 10.95 -0.09
C VAL A 28 11.73 12.44 0.21
N LYS A 29 10.90 12.76 1.21
CA LYS A 29 10.66 14.15 1.63
C LYS A 29 11.75 14.72 2.54
N ASN A 30 12.44 13.87 3.29
CA ASN A 30 13.48 14.25 4.24
C ASN A 30 14.72 13.39 4.02
N ALA A 31 15.82 14.03 3.62
CA ALA A 31 17.12 13.40 3.42
C ALA A 31 17.62 12.63 4.66
N ASN A 32 17.38 13.14 5.86
CA ASN A 32 17.81 12.51 7.11
C ASN A 32 17.11 11.16 7.33
N ALA A 33 15.91 10.96 6.76
CA ALA A 33 15.21 9.67 6.85
C ALA A 33 15.96 8.55 6.12
N LEU A 34 16.70 8.87 5.05
CA LEU A 34 17.53 7.89 4.33
C LEU A 34 18.70 7.42 5.20
N GLU A 35 19.33 8.33 5.95
CA GLU A 35 20.40 7.96 6.87
C GLU A 35 19.87 7.09 8.01
N LEU A 36 18.77 7.50 8.65
CA LEU A 36 18.15 6.75 9.74
C LEU A 36 17.62 5.37 9.29
N SER A 37 17.23 5.23 8.02
CA SER A 37 16.69 3.96 7.51
C SER A 37 17.67 2.78 7.60
N LYS A 38 18.98 3.05 7.67
CA LYS A 38 20.03 2.02 7.83
C LYS A 38 19.94 1.30 9.17
N GLU A 39 19.43 1.98 10.20
CA GLU A 39 19.31 1.47 11.57
C GLU A 39 17.93 0.84 11.85
N LEU A 40 17.01 0.85 10.87
CA LEU A 40 15.70 0.24 11.03
C LEU A 40 15.82 -1.28 11.13
N ASN A 41 15.29 -1.85 12.20
CA ASN A 41 15.21 -3.30 12.41
C ASN A 41 13.77 -3.84 12.40
N THR A 42 12.78 -2.95 12.42
CA THR A 42 11.36 -3.29 12.52
C THR A 42 10.58 -2.41 11.57
N VAL A 43 9.66 -3.01 10.83
CA VAL A 43 8.71 -2.29 9.96
C VAL A 43 7.30 -2.70 10.36
N VAL A 44 6.48 -1.71 10.71
CA VAL A 44 5.06 -1.92 11.00
C VAL A 44 4.28 -1.44 9.80
N PHE A 45 3.55 -2.36 9.17
CA PHE A 45 2.67 -2.03 8.05
C PHE A 45 1.26 -1.79 8.57
N ASP A 46 0.63 -0.72 8.07
CA ASP A 46 -0.82 -0.65 8.13
C ASP A 46 -1.40 -1.71 7.19
N LYS A 47 -2.57 -2.25 7.52
CA LYS A 47 -3.19 -3.30 6.70
C LYS A 47 -4.01 -2.69 5.57
N THR A 48 -4.99 -1.88 5.92
CA THR A 48 -6.03 -1.41 4.99
C THR A 48 -5.50 -0.26 4.13
N GLY A 49 -5.54 -0.41 2.80
CA GLY A 49 -5.01 0.60 1.87
C GLY A 49 -3.49 0.59 1.72
N THR A 50 -2.78 -0.28 2.45
CA THR A 50 -1.32 -0.50 2.31
C THR A 50 -1.03 -1.93 1.87
N LEU A 51 -1.36 -2.93 2.69
CA LEU A 51 -1.22 -4.35 2.32
C LEU A 51 -2.44 -4.85 1.53
N THR A 52 -3.61 -4.32 1.82
CA THR A 52 -4.85 -4.61 1.08
C THR A 52 -5.29 -3.39 0.29
N LYS A 53 -6.12 -3.60 -0.73
CA LYS A 53 -6.70 -2.51 -1.53
C LYS A 53 -7.67 -1.61 -0.74
N GLY A 54 -8.09 -2.04 0.45
CA GLY A 54 -9.13 -1.35 1.22
C GLY A 54 -10.54 -1.50 0.63
N GLU A 55 -10.71 -2.40 -0.33
CA GLU A 55 -11.98 -2.72 -0.98
C GLU A 55 -12.48 -4.07 -0.45
N PHE A 56 -13.79 -4.15 -0.18
CA PHE A 56 -14.45 -5.42 0.11
C PHE A 56 -14.67 -6.18 -1.21
N GLY A 57 -14.69 -7.51 -1.11
CA GLY A 57 -14.94 -8.38 -2.25
C GLY A 57 -15.44 -9.73 -1.77
N VAL A 58 -16.28 -10.38 -2.58
CA VAL A 58 -16.72 -11.75 -2.33
C VAL A 58 -15.56 -12.72 -2.59
N THR A 59 -15.11 -13.43 -1.56
CA THR A 59 -14.04 -14.43 -1.69
C THR A 59 -14.58 -15.83 -1.94
N ASP A 60 -15.70 -16.16 -1.32
CA ASP A 60 -16.27 -17.51 -1.33
C ASP A 60 -17.80 -17.43 -1.35
N VAL A 61 -18.43 -18.30 -2.12
CA VAL A 61 -19.89 -18.49 -2.12
C VAL A 61 -20.18 -19.92 -1.70
N ILE A 62 -20.74 -20.08 -0.49
CA ILE A 62 -21.13 -21.38 0.03
C ILE A 62 -22.54 -21.71 -0.47
N GLN A 63 -22.66 -22.76 -1.26
CA GLN A 63 -23.93 -23.20 -1.81
C GLN A 63 -24.79 -23.87 -0.73
N LEU A 64 -26.08 -23.51 -0.69
CA LEU A 64 -27.08 -24.12 0.19
C LEU A 64 -28.17 -24.77 -0.67
N GLY A 65 -28.31 -26.09 -0.54
CA GLY A 65 -29.23 -26.88 -1.36
C GLY A 65 -28.82 -26.91 -2.83
N ASP A 66 -29.81 -26.88 -3.73
CA ASP A 66 -29.59 -27.04 -5.17
C ASP A 66 -29.27 -25.73 -5.91
N TRP A 67 -29.02 -24.64 -5.17
CA TRP A 67 -28.73 -23.35 -5.78
C TRP A 67 -27.26 -23.29 -6.19
N ASN A 68 -27.02 -23.07 -7.48
CA ASN A 68 -25.69 -22.75 -7.96
C ASN A 68 -25.26 -21.33 -7.53
N GLU A 69 -23.95 -21.12 -7.52
CA GLU A 69 -23.31 -19.86 -7.14
C GLU A 69 -23.91 -18.63 -7.85
N LYS A 70 -24.13 -18.74 -9.17
CA LYS A 70 -24.70 -17.64 -9.97
C LYS A 70 -26.06 -17.21 -9.45
N LYS A 71 -26.96 -18.15 -9.19
CA LYS A 71 -28.30 -17.84 -8.67
C LYS A 71 -28.26 -17.21 -7.29
N ILE A 72 -27.31 -17.62 -6.45
CA ILE A 72 -27.08 -17.03 -5.12
C ILE A 72 -26.64 -15.57 -5.27
N LEU A 73 -25.63 -15.31 -6.10
CA LEU A 73 -25.11 -13.95 -6.33
C LEU A 73 -26.15 -13.02 -6.96
N GLU A 74 -26.90 -13.48 -7.97
CA GLU A 74 -27.96 -12.69 -8.61
C GLU A 74 -29.05 -12.29 -7.61
N THR A 75 -29.44 -13.22 -6.72
CA THR A 75 -30.45 -12.96 -5.70
C THR A 75 -29.92 -11.99 -4.63
N ALA A 76 -28.69 -12.22 -4.14
CA ALA A 76 -28.07 -11.35 -3.14
C ALA A 76 -27.90 -9.91 -3.68
N ALA A 77 -27.40 -9.75 -4.90
CA ALA A 77 -27.26 -8.46 -5.54
C ALA A 77 -28.62 -7.75 -5.74
N SER A 78 -29.68 -8.50 -6.06
CA SER A 78 -31.02 -7.93 -6.21
C SER A 78 -31.58 -7.38 -4.90
N VAL A 79 -31.32 -8.06 -3.77
CA VAL A 79 -31.74 -7.62 -2.44
C VAL A 79 -30.93 -6.39 -1.99
N GLU A 80 -29.62 -6.39 -2.26
CA GLU A 80 -28.71 -5.33 -1.84
C GLU A 80 -28.69 -4.12 -2.78
N LEU A 81 -29.46 -4.12 -3.87
CA LEU A 81 -29.42 -3.09 -4.93
C LEU A 81 -29.55 -1.64 -4.43
N ASN A 82 -30.35 -1.42 -3.36
CA ASN A 82 -30.60 -0.10 -2.79
C ASN A 82 -29.87 0.13 -1.46
N SER A 83 -28.93 -0.75 -1.12
CA SER A 83 -28.14 -0.68 0.11
C SER A 83 -26.94 0.24 -0.08
N GLU A 84 -26.78 1.20 0.82
CA GLU A 84 -25.61 2.09 0.83
C GLU A 84 -24.42 1.48 1.60
N HIS A 85 -24.60 0.30 2.20
CA HIS A 85 -23.56 -0.35 2.97
C HIS A 85 -22.40 -0.77 2.07
N ILE A 86 -21.16 -0.54 2.49
CA ILE A 86 -19.95 -0.81 1.69
C ILE A 86 -19.79 -2.29 1.28
N ILE A 87 -20.39 -3.21 2.04
CA ILE A 87 -20.39 -4.65 1.73
C ILE A 87 -21.31 -4.96 0.53
N ALA A 88 -22.40 -4.21 0.35
CA ALA A 88 -23.32 -4.40 -0.78
C ALA A 88 -22.70 -4.06 -2.14
N LYS A 89 -21.73 -3.13 -2.13
CA LYS A 89 -21.02 -2.66 -3.34
C LYS A 89 -19.77 -3.48 -3.67
N GLY A 90 -19.29 -4.30 -2.72
CA GLY A 90 -18.08 -5.11 -2.84
C GLY A 90 -18.31 -6.44 -3.54
#